data_AF-A0A944FQQ3-F1
#
_entry.id   AF-A0A944FQQ3-F1
#
_cell.length_a   1.000
_cell.length_b   1.000
_cell.length_c   1.000
_cell.angle_alpha   90.00
_cell.angle_beta   90.00
_cell.angle_gamma   90.00
#
_symmetry.space_group_name_H-M   'P 1'
#
loop_
_entity.id
_entity.type
_entity.pdbx_description
1 polymer ?
#
loop_
_entity_poly.entity_id
_entity_poly.type
_entity_poly.pdbx_seq_one_letter_code
_entity_poly.pdbx_strand_id
1 'polypeptide(L)' 'MYTVPSEGGKATVRFGAGGVCLISAVPDQGFTVRTRQSAPQTLTVTFSADRHRSEITATTEPHDQARVSETSF' A
#
# COMPACT_ATOMS: atom_id res chain seq x y z
N MET A 1 -7.36 -1.57 -12.31
CA MET A 1 -7.34 -1.34 -10.85
C MET A 1 -6.84 -2.62 -10.21
N TYR A 2 -6.00 -2.53 -9.18
CA TYR A 2 -5.34 -3.66 -8.54
C TYR A 2 -5.53 -3.56 -7.02
N THR A 3 -6.11 -4.60 -6.43
CA THR A 3 -6.38 -4.65 -4.99
C THR A 3 -5.36 -5.56 -4.32
N VAL A 4 -4.71 -5.04 -3.28
CA VAL A 4 -3.65 -5.71 -2.53
C VAL A 4 -4.13 -5.90 -1.09
N PRO A 5 -4.36 -7.14 -0.65
CA PRO A 5 -4.61 -7.45 0.75
C PRO A 5 -3.31 -7.47 1.56
N SER A 6 -3.41 -7.21 2.85
CA SER A 6 -2.37 -7.33 3.87
C SER A 6 -3.02 -7.67 5.22
N GLU A 7 -2.23 -7.99 6.25
CA GLU A 7 -2.78 -8.27 7.59
C GLU A 7 -3.48 -7.05 8.21
N GLY A 8 -2.98 -5.83 7.95
CA GLY A 8 -3.53 -4.60 8.51
C GLY A 8 -4.66 -3.95 7.70
N GLY A 9 -5.05 -4.54 6.57
CA GLY A 9 -6.10 -4.00 5.70
C GLY A 9 -5.85 -4.25 4.22
N LYS A 10 -6.54 -3.48 3.38
CA LYS A 10 -6.46 -3.60 1.91
C LYS A 10 -6.31 -2.25 1.23
N ALA A 11 -5.46 -2.22 0.20
CA ALA A 11 -5.29 -1.05 -0.66
C ALA A 11 -5.70 -1.37 -2.10
N THR A 12 -6.45 -0.48 -2.74
CA THR A 12 -6.69 -0.52 -4.18
C THR A 12 -5.90 0.59 -4.84
N VAL A 13 -5.10 0.24 -5.84
CA VAL A 13 -4.30 1.18 -6.64
C VAL A 13 -4.67 1.09 -8.11
N ARG A 14 -4.34 2.13 -8.86
CA ARG A 14 -4.39 2.11 -10.32
C ARG A 14 -3.01 2.49 -10.85
N PHE A 15 -2.40 1.55 -11.58
CA PHE A 15 -1.28 1.83 -12.44
C PHE A 15 -1.78 2.51 -13.73
N GLY A 16 -1.08 3.56 -14.17
CA GLY A 16 -1.37 4.32 -15.38
C GLY A 16 -0.07 4.69 -16.09
N ALA A 17 -0.11 5.64 -17.03
CA ALA A 17 1.00 6.06 -17.90
C ALA A 17 2.26 6.56 -17.12
N GLY A 18 3.00 5.63 -16.51
CA GLY A 18 4.19 5.88 -15.69
C GLY A 18 3.91 6.32 -14.25
N GLY A 19 2.71 6.04 -13.71
CA GLY A 19 2.38 6.48 -12.35
C GLY A 19 1.42 5.55 -11.61
N VAL A 20 1.44 5.66 -10.28
CA VAL A 20 0.52 4.96 -9.37
C VAL A 20 -0.42 5.96 -8.71
N CYS A 21 -1.73 5.70 -8.78
CA CYS A 21 -2.73 6.43 -8.01
C CYS A 21 -3.34 5.51 -6.96
N LEU A 22 -3.47 6.02 -5.73
CA LEU A 22 -4.31 5.39 -4.72
C LEU A 22 -5.79 5.55 -5.09
N ILE A 23 -6.55 4.46 -5.07
CA ILE A 23 -8.00 4.46 -5.25
C ILE A 23 -8.69 4.34 -3.89
N SER A 24 -8.23 3.40 -3.05
CA SER A 24 -8.74 3.24 -1.68
C SER A 24 -7.68 2.62 -0.78
N ALA A 25 -7.74 2.93 0.51
CA ALA A 25 -7.00 2.22 1.55
C ALA A 25 -7.92 2.05 2.75
N VAL A 26 -8.26 0.81 3.06
CA VAL A 26 -9.22 0.46 4.12
C VAL A 26 -8.46 -0.33 5.17
N PRO A 27 -8.19 0.26 6.35
CA PRO A 27 -7.58 -0.46 7.46
C PRO A 27 -8.57 -1.48 8.03
N ASP A 28 -8.06 -2.62 8.47
CA ASP A 28 -8.82 -3.56 9.30
C ASP A 28 -8.93 -3.04 10.75
N GLN A 29 -9.81 -3.64 11.54
CA GLN A 29 -10.09 -3.17 12.90
C GLN A 29 -8.82 -3.15 13.77
N GLY A 30 -8.57 -2.03 14.45
CA GLY A 30 -7.39 -1.84 15.30
C GLY A 30 -6.16 -1.32 14.55
N PHE A 31 -6.22 -1.22 13.23
CA PHE A 31 -5.18 -0.59 12.42
C PHE A 31 -5.52 0.85 12.07
N THR A 32 -4.48 1.65 11.92
CA THR A 32 -4.51 2.99 11.32
C THR A 32 -3.85 2.95 9.97
N VAL A 33 -4.27 3.81 9.03
CA VAL A 33 -3.68 3.87 7.69
C VAL A 33 -2.93 5.18 7.48
N ARG A 34 -1.76 5.10 6.85
CA ARG A 34 -1.02 6.24 6.33
C ARG A 34 -0.61 5.99 4.89
N THR A 35 -0.70 7.01 4.07
CA THR A 35 -0.33 6.95 2.65
C THR A 35 0.81 7.92 2.39
N ARG A 36 1.80 7.49 1.61
CA ARG A 36 2.91 8.33 1.17
C ARG A 36 3.22 8.06 -0.28
N GLN A 37 3.20 9.10 -1.11
CA GLN A 37 3.67 9.04 -2.48
C GLN A 37 5.02 9.74 -2.54
N SER A 38 6.11 8.99 -2.69
CA SER A 38 7.48 9.52 -2.73
C SER A 38 7.87 10.00 -4.13
N ALA A 39 7.25 9.44 -5.17
CA ALA A 39 7.39 9.82 -6.56
C ALA A 39 6.09 9.50 -7.32
N PRO A 40 5.85 10.05 -8.53
CA PRO A 40 4.68 9.69 -9.34
C PRO A 40 4.55 8.17 -9.55
N GLN A 41 5.69 7.48 -9.76
CA GLN A 41 5.74 6.02 -9.91
C GLN A 41 5.67 5.22 -8.62
N THR A 42 5.77 5.82 -7.42
CA THR A 42 5.95 5.07 -6.16
C THR A 42 5.00 5.52 -5.06
N LEU A 43 4.12 4.60 -4.64
CA LEU A 43 3.15 4.80 -3.58
C LEU A 43 3.35 3.74 -2.49
N THR A 44 3.44 4.19 -1.25
CA THR A 44 3.47 3.34 -0.06
C THR A 44 2.22 3.57 0.77
N VAL A 45 1.51 2.49 1.09
CA VAL A 45 0.41 2.45 2.06
C VAL A 45 0.90 1.67 3.27
N THR A 46 0.79 2.26 4.46
CA THR A 46 1.18 1.63 5.71
C THR A 46 -0.04 1.49 6.59
N PHE A 47 -0.32 0.26 7.03
CA PHE A 47 -1.25 -0.03 8.10
C PHE A 47 -0.47 -0.31 9.38
N SER A 48 -0.84 0.35 10.48
CA SER A 48 -0.15 0.21 11.77
C SER A 48 -1.14 -0.06 12.90
N ALA A 49 -0.83 -1.07 13.72
CA ALA A 49 -1.46 -1.38 15.00
C ALA A 49 -0.38 -1.46 16.10
N ASP A 50 -0.78 -1.68 17.36
CA ASP A 50 0.11 -1.64 18.53
C ASP A 50 1.39 -2.49 18.40
N ARG A 51 1.28 -3.68 17.81
CA ARG A 51 2.39 -4.65 17.68
C ARG A 51 2.59 -5.15 16.25
N HIS A 52 1.99 -4.49 15.28
CA HIS A 52 2.04 -4.96 13.90
C HIS A 52 2.03 -3.80 12.90
N ARG A 53 2.74 -4.00 11.79
CA ARG A 53 2.81 -3.06 10.68
C ARG A 53 2.79 -3.81 9.36
N SER A 54 1.83 -3.45 8.51
CA SER A 54 1.74 -3.89 7.12
C SER A 54 2.12 -2.75 6.19
N GLU A 55 3.04 -2.98 5.27
CA GLU A 55 3.44 -1.99 4.26
C GLU A 55 3.20 -2.53 2.86
N ILE A 56 2.39 -1.82 2.10
CA ILE A 56 2.14 -2.08 0.68
C ILE A 56 2.89 -1.02 -0.12
N THR A 57 3.87 -1.44 -0.91
CA THR A 57 4.60 -0.56 -1.83
C THR A 57 4.24 -0.93 -3.27
N ALA A 58 3.57 0.00 -3.96
CA ALA A 58 3.23 -0.09 -5.37
C ALA A 58 4.19 0.77 -6.20
N THR A 59 4.74 0.20 -7.27
CA THR A 59 5.65 0.87 -8.21
C THR A 59 5.31 0.53 -9.66
N THR A 60 5.49 1.49 -10.58
CA THR A 60 5.48 1.24 -12.04
C THR A 60 6.86 0.93 -12.62
N GLU A 61 7.93 1.03 -11.83
CA GLU A 61 9.31 0.77 -12.25
C GLU A 61 9.88 -0.47 -11.54
N PRO A 62 10.59 -1.38 -12.26
CA PRO A 62 10.77 -1.42 -13.73
C PRO A 62 9.50 -1.85 -14.49
N HIS A 63 8.50 -2.36 -13.79
CA HIS A 63 7.17 -2.67 -14.30
C HIS A 63 6.16 -2.50 -13.17
N ASP A 64 4.87 -2.46 -13.51
CA ASP A 64 3.78 -2.43 -12.54
C ASP A 64 3.88 -3.62 -11.58
N GLN A 65 3.99 -3.33 -10.29
CA GLN A 65 3.96 -4.32 -9.22
C GLN A 65 3.53 -3.67 -7.91
N ALA A 66 2.99 -4.48 -7.00
CA ALA A 66 2.84 -4.12 -5.62
C ALA A 66 3.40 -5.23 -4.73
N ARG A 67 4.12 -4.85 -3.68
CA ARG A 67 4.71 -5.76 -2.71
C ARG A 67 4.14 -5.48 -1.33
N VAL A 68 3.95 -6.54 -0.56
CA VAL A 68 3.49 -6.47 0.82
C VAL A 68 4.66 -6.89 1.72
N SER A 69 4.88 -6.13 2.79
CA SER A 69 5.82 -6.46 3.86
C SER A 69 5.10 -6.39 5.19
N GLU A 70 5.15 -7.47 5.95
CA GLU A 70 4.55 -7.60 7.28
C GLU A 70 5.64 -7.54 8.35
N THR A 71 5.39 -6.88 9.47
CA THR A 71 6.36 -6.76 10.58
C THR A 71 5.63 -6.74 11.92
N SER A 72 6.07 -7.59 12.84
CA SER A 72 5.58 -7.64 14.22
C SER A 72 6.69 -7.22 15.20
N PHE A 73 6.32 -6.61 16.33
CA PHE A 73 7.24 -6.07 17.34
C PHE A 73 7.00 -6.66 18.74
#